data_AF-A0A970D4M0-F1
#
_entry.id   AF-A0A970D4M0-F1
#
_cell.length_a   1.000
_cell.length_b   1.000
_cell.length_c   1.000
_cell.angle_alpha   90.00
_cell.angle_beta   90.00
_cell.angle_gamma   90.00
#
_symmetry.space_group_name_H-M   'P 1'
#
loop_
_entity.id
_entity.type
_entity.pdbx_description
1 polymer ?
#
loop_
_entity_poly.entity_id
_entity_poly.type
_entity_poly.pdbx_seq_one_letter_code
_entity_poly.pdbx_strand_id
1 'polypeptide(L)'
;MRKKSYDDDDGRVIANMNIEGTPWYVKESHLQENSSSGEFVPDRKETYHIMKGALIAGLLIGFVFIAAFFIFLLFCTRVWFK
;
A
#
# COMPACT_ATOMS: atom_id res chain seq x y z
N MET A 1 -9.62 19.81 -10.05
CA MET A 1 -10.18 19.74 -11.42
C MET A 1 -9.90 18.35 -11.97
N ARG A 2 -10.91 17.62 -12.45
CA ARG A 2 -10.75 16.28 -13.03
C ARG A 2 -10.22 16.42 -14.45
N LYS A 3 -9.11 15.75 -14.78
CA LYS A 3 -8.60 15.69 -16.17
C LYS A 3 -9.65 14.97 -17.04
N LYS A 4 -9.90 15.49 -18.25
CA LYS A 4 -10.72 14.80 -19.24
C LYS A 4 -9.88 13.66 -19.82
N SER A 5 -10.42 12.45 -19.78
CA SER A 5 -9.83 11.27 -20.41
C SER A 5 -10.69 10.95 -21.62
N TYR A 6 -10.07 10.67 -22.76
CA TYR A 6 -10.73 10.27 -23.99
C TYR A 6 -10.29 8.86 -24.36
N ASP A 7 -11.18 8.07 -24.98
CA ASP A 7 -10.92 6.65 -25.28
C ASP A 7 -9.91 6.47 -26.43
N ASP A 8 -9.64 7.53 -27.19
CA ASP A 8 -8.70 7.61 -28.31
C ASP A 8 -7.35 8.25 -27.94
N ASP A 9 -7.15 8.60 -26.66
CA ASP A 9 -5.91 9.22 -26.18
C ASP A 9 -4.87 8.15 -25.84
N ASP A 10 -3.94 7.90 -26.77
CA ASP A 10 -2.79 7.00 -26.61
C ASP A 10 -1.75 7.50 -25.59
N GLY A 11 -1.98 8.63 -24.92
CA GLY A 11 -1.06 9.25 -23.96
C GLY A 11 0.22 9.80 -24.59
N ARG A 12 0.30 9.81 -25.92
CA ARG A 12 1.45 10.30 -26.68
C ARG A 12 1.39 11.81 -26.84
N VAL A 13 2.50 12.47 -26.56
CA VAL A 13 2.64 13.91 -26.82
C VAL A 13 2.90 14.12 -28.31
N ILE A 14 1.88 14.52 -29.06
CA ILE A 14 1.98 14.80 -30.51
C ILE A 14 2.78 16.10 -30.74
N ALA A 15 2.58 17.10 -29.86
CA ALA A 15 3.31 18.37 -29.88
C ALA A 15 3.61 18.81 -28.44
N ASN A 16 4.89 18.98 -28.11
CA ASN A 16 5.29 19.44 -26.78
C ASN A 16 5.08 20.96 -26.67
N MET A 17 4.05 21.37 -25.91
CA MET A 17 3.74 22.78 -25.63
C MET A 17 4.23 23.24 -24.23
N ASN A 18 5.11 22.47 -23.59
CA ASN A 18 5.67 22.82 -22.29
C ASN A 18 6.75 23.89 -22.46
N ILE A 19 6.36 25.16 -22.35
CA ILE A 19 7.22 26.31 -22.63
C ILE A 19 7.46 27.08 -21.33
N GLU A 20 8.71 27.37 -21.01
CA GLU A 20 9.09 28.10 -19.79
C GLU A 20 8.42 29.49 -19.73
N GLY A 21 7.92 29.85 -18.55
CA GLY A 21 7.25 31.14 -18.31
C GLY A 21 5.76 31.19 -18.69
N THR A 22 5.19 30.13 -19.25
CA THR A 22 3.75 30.04 -19.51
C THR A 22 2.98 29.55 -18.27
N PRO A 23 1.70 29.95 -18.07
CA PRO A 23 0.88 29.49 -16.94
C PRO A 23 0.67 27.97 -16.86
N TRP A 24 0.89 27.24 -17.95
CA TRP A 24 0.75 25.79 -18.05
C TRP A 24 2.09 25.04 -18.06
N TYR A 25 3.21 25.75 -17.81
CA TYR A 25 4.52 25.12 -17.69
C TYR A 25 4.55 24.13 -16.52
N VAL A 26 4.99 22.91 -16.79
CA VAL A 26 5.20 21.87 -15.77
C VAL A 26 6.68 21.48 -15.79
N LYS A 27 7.36 21.62 -14.66
CA LYS A 27 8.77 21.22 -14.53
C LYS A 27 8.89 19.71 -14.74
N GLU A 28 9.83 19.27 -15.58
CA GLU A 28 10.00 17.86 -15.95
C GLU A 28 10.17 16.91 -14.75
N SER A 29 10.73 17.41 -13.64
CA SER A 29 10.84 16.66 -12.38
C SER A 29 9.49 16.16 -11.84
N HIS A 30 8.38 16.86 -12.10
CA HIS A 30 7.04 16.44 -11.70
C HIS A 30 6.35 15.50 -12.70
N LEU A 31 6.81 15.47 -13.95
CA LEU A 31 6.30 14.53 -14.96
C LEU A 31 6.89 13.14 -14.76
N GLN A 32 8.17 13.04 -14.39
CA GLN A 32 8.85 11.77 -14.19
C GLN A 32 8.28 10.96 -13.00
N GLU A 33 7.79 11.65 -11.95
CA GLU A 33 7.13 11.03 -10.80
C GLU A 33 5.74 10.46 -11.13
N ASN A 34 5.03 11.03 -12.11
CA ASN A 34 3.69 10.59 -12.51
C ASN A 34 3.69 9.61 -13.71
N SER A 35 4.83 9.43 -14.37
CA SER A 35 4.97 8.55 -15.55
C SER A 35 5.38 7.12 -15.16
N SER A 36 5.66 6.86 -13.88
CA SER A 36 5.91 5.53 -13.37
C SER A 36 4.59 4.82 -13.04
N SER A 37 3.82 4.50 -14.07
CA SER A 37 2.99 3.29 -14.09
C SER A 37 3.85 2.02 -14.26
N GLY A 38 5.10 2.07 -13.78
CA GLY A 38 5.99 0.94 -13.67
C GLY A 38 5.76 0.32 -12.31
N GLU A 39 5.40 -0.95 -12.33
CA GLU A 39 5.34 -1.87 -11.19
C GLU A 39 6.33 -1.47 -10.09
N PHE A 40 5.82 -0.96 -8.96
CA PHE A 40 6.62 -0.58 -7.80
C PHE A 40 7.12 -1.88 -7.17
N VAL A 41 8.16 -2.48 -7.76
CA VAL A 41 8.82 -3.65 -7.18
C VAL A 41 9.58 -3.13 -5.96
N PRO A 42 9.13 -3.44 -4.73
CA PRO A 42 9.76 -2.90 -3.54
C PRO A 42 11.19 -3.44 -3.43
N ASP A 43 12.13 -2.58 -3.05
CA ASP A 43 13.48 -3.03 -2.75
C ASP A 43 13.44 -4.09 -1.63
N ARG A 44 14.37 -5.05 -1.65
CA ARG A 44 14.36 -6.19 -0.71
C ARG A 44 14.29 -5.77 0.76
N LYS A 45 14.85 -4.59 1.07
CA LYS A 45 14.83 -4.00 2.42
C LYS A 45 13.45 -3.45 2.79
N GLU A 46 12.75 -2.86 1.84
CA GLU A 46 11.40 -2.31 2.04
C GLU A 46 10.37 -3.43 2.24
N THR A 47 10.49 -4.53 1.48
CA THR A 47 9.66 -5.73 1.65
C THR A 47 9.78 -6.33 3.05
N TYR A 48 10.97 -6.29 3.65
CA TYR A 48 11.19 -6.79 5.01
C TYR A 48 10.42 -5.97 6.06
N HIS A 49 10.40 -4.65 5.92
CA HIS A 49 9.64 -3.77 6.83
C HIS A 49 8.13 -4.02 6.73
N ILE A 50 7.62 -4.17 5.50
CA ILE A 50 6.22 -4.50 5.25
C ILE A 50 5.86 -5.87 5.84
N MET A 51 6.70 -6.88 5.61
CA MET A 51 6.51 -8.24 6.11
C MET A 51 6.51 -8.28 7.64
N LYS A 52 7.41 -7.54 8.30
CA LYS A 52 7.48 -7.45 9.76
C LYS A 52 6.17 -6.87 10.34
N GLY A 53 5.62 -5.85 9.71
CA GLY A 53 4.33 -5.27 10.11
C GLY A 53 3.19 -6.28 10.00
N ALA A 54 3.07 -6.97 8.87
CA ALA A 54 2.06 -7.99 8.64
C ALA A 54 2.18 -9.17 9.63
N LEU A 55 3.41 -9.62 9.92
CA LEU A 55 3.66 -10.69 10.88
C LEU A 55 3.25 -10.31 12.30
N ILE A 56 3.58 -9.10 12.77
CA ILE A 56 3.20 -8.64 14.11
C ILE A 56 1.68 -8.53 14.22
N ALA A 57 1.01 -8.01 13.19
CA ALA A 57 -0.45 -7.96 13.16
C ALA A 57 -1.05 -9.37 13.26
N GLY A 58 -0.62 -10.30 12.40
CA GLY A 58 -1.11 -11.69 12.43
C GLY A 58 -0.87 -12.39 13.77
N LEU A 59 0.31 -12.18 14.37
CA LEU A 59 0.67 -12.74 15.66
C LEU A 59 -0.20 -12.19 16.80
N LEU A 60 -0.56 -10.90 16.76
CA LEU A 60 -1.49 -10.30 17.73
C LEU A 60 -2.88 -10.96 17.68
N ILE A 61 -3.44 -11.16 16.49
CA ILE A 61 -4.72 -11.86 16.35
C ILE A 61 -4.61 -13.29 16.88
N GLY A 62 -3.56 -14.02 16.50
CA GLY A 62 -3.33 -15.38 17.00
C GLY A 62 -3.22 -15.45 18.52
N PHE A 63 -2.56 -14.48 19.14
CA PHE A 63 -2.42 -14.39 20.59
C PHE A 63 -3.75 -14.21 21.31
N VAL A 64 -4.68 -13.41 20.76
CA VAL A 64 -6.04 -13.25 21.32
C VAL A 64 -6.78 -14.58 21.35
N PHE A 65 -6.72 -15.37 20.27
CA PHE A 65 -7.35 -16.69 20.24
C PHE A 65 -6.71 -17.66 21.23
N ILE A 66 -5.37 -17.71 21.29
CA ILE A 66 -4.66 -18.56 22.26
C ILE A 66 -5.06 -18.18 23.68
N ALA A 67 -5.13 -16.89 24.01
CA ALA A 67 -5.56 -16.43 25.32
C ALA A 67 -7.01 -16.83 25.63
N ALA A 68 -7.93 -16.68 24.68
CA ALA A 68 -9.32 -17.11 24.85
C ALA A 68 -9.43 -18.62 25.10
N PHE A 69 -8.73 -19.45 24.33
CA PHE A 69 -8.67 -20.89 24.55
C PHE A 69 -8.02 -21.24 25.88
N PHE A 70 -6.97 -20.53 26.28
CA PHE A 70 -6.30 -20.75 27.55
C PHE A 70 -7.24 -20.49 28.74
N ILE A 71 -7.99 -19.38 28.70
CA ILE A 71 -9.01 -19.07 29.71
C ILE A 71 -10.10 -20.14 29.72
N PHE A 72 -10.55 -20.58 28.54
CA PHE A 72 -11.54 -21.65 28.42
C PHE A 72 -11.04 -22.98 29.02
N LEU A 73 -9.80 -23.39 28.75
CA LEU A 73 -9.20 -24.57 29.35
C LEU A 73 -9.05 -24.45 30.87
N LEU A 74 -8.66 -23.26 31.36
CA LEU A 74 -8.62 -22.98 32.79
C LEU A 74 -9.99 -23.10 33.44
N PHE A 75 -11.03 -22.59 32.77
CA PHE A 75 -12.41 -22.73 33.21
C PHE A 75 -12.83 -24.20 33.26
N CYS A 76 -12.60 -24.98 32.20
CA CYS A 76 -12.90 -26.41 32.19
C CYS A 76 -12.18 -27.16 33.32
N THR A 77 -10.90 -26.89 33.55
CA THR A 77 -10.11 -27.61 34.57
C THR A 77 -10.44 -27.21 36.01
N ARG A 78 -10.71 -25.93 36.28
CA ARG A 78 -10.94 -25.42 37.64
C ARG A 78 -12.40 -25.42 38.07
N VAL A 79 -13.33 -25.27 37.13
CA VAL A 79 -14.76 -25.13 37.42
C VAL A 79 -15.53 -26.38 37.03
N TRP A 80 -15.24 -26.97 35.87
CA TRP A 80 -16.01 -28.12 35.36
C TRP A 80 -15.49 -29.47 35.87
N PHE A 81 -14.17 -29.70 35.84
CA PHE A 81 -13.57 -30.97 36.27
C PHE A 81 -13.24 -31.05 37.77
N LYS A 82 -13.85 -30.19 38.58
CA LYS A 82 -13.77 -30.24 40.04
C LYS A 82 -15.02 -30.88 40.64
#